data_AF-A0A0A9DC09-F1
#
_entry.id   AF-A0A0A9DC09-F1
#
_cell.length_a   1.000
_cell.length_b   1.000
_cell.length_c   1.000
_cell.angle_alpha   90.00
_cell.angle_beta   90.00
_cell.angle_gamma   90.00
#
_symmetry.space_group_name_H-M   'P 1'
#
loop_
_entity.id
_entity.type
_entity.pdbx_description
1 polymer ?
#
loop_
_entity_poly.entity_id
_entity_poly.type
_entity_poly.pdbx_seq_one_letter_code
_entity_poly.pdbx_strand_id
1 'polypeptide(L)'
;MAPWGDLLQVWRMTELQSSATPVQFPEGIDPDFRNPYHETHDIQLYKVDIDNQELMRITNLGDYALFLGLNSTMIISTKDFPMLRADCAYLAHDEHLDI
;
A
#
# COMPACT_ATOMS: atom_id res chain seq x y z
N MET A 1 -0.77 -8.66 11.31
CA MET A 1 -0.64 -8.57 12.78
C MET A 1 0.71 -7.93 13.09
N ALA A 2 0.76 -6.96 14.00
CA ALA A 2 1.98 -6.25 14.31
C ALA A 2 2.97 -7.13 15.09
N PRO A 3 4.29 -6.82 15.09
CA PRO A 3 5.29 -7.61 15.80
C PRO A 3 5.08 -7.61 17.32
N TRP A 4 4.37 -6.61 17.84
CA TRP A 4 3.97 -6.51 19.24
C TRP A 4 2.61 -7.15 19.57
N GLY A 5 1.97 -7.83 18.61
CA GLY A 5 0.76 -8.61 18.83
C GLY A 5 -0.57 -7.92 18.49
N ASP A 6 -0.57 -6.62 18.20
CA ASP A 6 -1.82 -5.92 17.84
C ASP A 6 -2.34 -6.32 16.45
N LEU A 7 -3.65 -6.39 16.32
CA LEU A 7 -4.31 -6.49 15.02
C LEU A 7 -4.45 -5.09 14.42
N LEU A 8 -3.86 -4.90 13.23
CA LEU A 8 -3.90 -3.64 12.50
C LEU A 8 -4.73 -3.80 11.23
N GLN A 9 -5.57 -2.80 10.95
CA GLN A 9 -6.20 -2.60 9.66
C GLN A 9 -5.44 -1.54 8.87
N VAL A 10 -5.27 -1.80 7.58
CA VAL A 10 -4.66 -0.87 6.62
C VAL A 10 -5.73 -0.48 5.62
N TRP A 11 -5.99 0.82 5.51
CA TRP A 11 -6.94 1.38 4.57
C TRP A 11 -6.14 2.10 3.50
N ARG A 12 -6.25 1.64 2.25
CA ARG A 12 -5.62 2.27 1.08
C ARG A 12 -6.67 3.14 0.39
N MET A 13 -6.34 4.40 0.20
CA MET A 13 -7.16 5.32 -0.59
C MET A 13 -6.58 5.31 -1.99
N THR A 14 -7.37 4.79 -2.94
CA THR A 14 -6.94 4.58 -4.32
C THR A 14 -7.76 5.42 -5.27
N GLU A 15 -7.11 6.01 -6.26
CA GLU A 15 -7.78 6.67 -7.38
C GLU A 15 -7.53 5.88 -8.66
N LEU A 16 -8.56 5.84 -9.53
CA LEU A 16 -8.45 5.24 -10.85
C LEU A 16 -7.73 6.23 -11.77
N GLN A 17 -6.57 5.85 -12.28
CA GLN A 17 -5.87 6.65 -13.28
C GLN A 17 -5.90 5.99 -14.65
N SER A 18 -6.18 6.81 -15.67
CA SER A 18 -5.99 6.46 -17.08
C SER A 18 -4.56 6.86 -17.46
N SER A 19 -3.76 5.93 -18.01
CA SER A 19 -2.38 6.23 -18.39
C SER A 19 -2.30 7.43 -19.35
N ALA A 20 -1.77 8.56 -18.87
CA ALA A 20 -1.65 9.80 -19.65
C ALA A 20 -0.34 9.86 -20.46
N THR A 21 0.59 8.93 -20.24
CA THR A 21 1.83 8.79 -21.01
C THR A 21 1.56 8.08 -22.33
N PRO A 22 1.88 8.69 -23.50
CA PRO A 22 1.89 7.97 -24.76
C PRO A 22 3.08 7.02 -24.75
N VAL A 23 2.86 5.78 -24.31
CA VAL A 23 3.83 4.70 -24.54
C VAL A 23 3.85 4.45 -26.05
N GLN A 24 5.03 4.48 -26.68
CA GLN A 24 5.18 4.05 -28.07
C GLN A 24 4.97 2.53 -28.10
N PHE A 25 3.75 2.11 -28.41
CA PHE A 25 3.44 0.69 -28.55
C PHE A 25 4.03 0.14 -29.86
N PRO A 26 4.52 -1.11 -29.88
CA PRO A 26 4.79 -1.82 -31.11
C PRO A 26 3.55 -1.80 -32.03
N GLU A 27 3.75 -1.71 -33.35
CA GLU A 27 2.66 -1.73 -34.32
C GLU A 27 1.76 -2.97 -34.10
N GLY A 28 0.45 -2.74 -33.89
CA GLY A 28 -0.55 -3.80 -33.71
C GLY A 28 -1.21 -3.88 -32.33
N ILE A 29 -0.77 -3.09 -31.34
CA ILE A 29 -1.48 -2.92 -30.06
C ILE A 29 -2.51 -1.79 -30.20
N ASP A 30 -3.76 -2.07 -29.83
CA ASP A 30 -4.84 -1.09 -29.83
C ASP A 30 -4.53 0.06 -28.84
N PRO A 31 -4.45 1.33 -29.28
CA PRO A 31 -4.23 2.47 -28.38
C PRO A 31 -5.36 2.69 -27.36
N ASP A 32 -6.53 2.08 -27.53
CA ASP A 32 -7.61 2.04 -26.53
C ASP A 32 -7.41 0.94 -25.47
N PHE A 33 -6.40 0.08 -25.60
CA PHE A 33 -5.96 -0.85 -24.55
C PHE A 33 -5.18 -0.14 -23.43
N ARG A 34 -5.59 1.08 -23.08
CA ARG A 34 -5.10 1.78 -21.88
C ARG A 34 -5.73 1.12 -20.70
N ASN A 35 -4.96 0.27 -20.05
CA ASN A 35 -5.47 -0.41 -18.90
C ASN A 35 -5.47 0.53 -17.69
N PRO A 36 -6.65 0.95 -17.17
CA PRO A 36 -6.67 1.82 -16.01
C PRO A 36 -5.96 1.13 -14.83
N TYR A 37 -5.26 1.89 -13.99
CA TYR A 37 -4.59 1.34 -12.81
C TYR A 37 -5.06 2.06 -11.56
N HIS A 38 -4.98 1.36 -10.42
CA HIS A 38 -5.25 1.95 -9.12
C HIS A 38 -3.95 2.46 -8.52
N GLU A 39 -3.84 3.76 -8.32
CA GLU A 39 -2.73 4.36 -7.59
C GLU A 39 -3.15 4.64 -6.15
N THR A 40 -2.34 4.19 -5.19
CA THR A 40 -2.56 4.48 -3.77
C THR A 40 -1.97 5.84 -3.43
N HIS A 41 -2.81 6.82 -3.10
CA HIS A 41 -2.35 8.18 -2.78
C HIS A 41 -2.34 8.49 -1.27
N ASP A 42 -3.10 7.74 -0.46
CA ASP A 42 -3.06 7.83 1.00
C ASP A 42 -3.22 6.45 1.65
N ILE A 43 -2.64 6.31 2.85
CA ILE A 43 -2.70 5.10 3.66
C ILE A 43 -3.05 5.50 5.10
N GLN A 44 -4.08 4.86 5.63
CA GLN A 44 -4.49 5.04 7.02
C GLN A 44 -4.38 3.73 7.78
N LEU A 45 -3.87 3.82 9.00
CA LEU A 45 -3.65 2.68 9.88
C LEU A 45 -4.54 2.77 11.10
N TYR A 46 -5.12 1.64 11.49
CA TYR A 46 -5.97 1.52 12.66
C TYR A 46 -5.59 0.30 13.47
N LYS A 47 -5.49 0.46 14.79
CA LYS A 47 -5.51 -0.66 15.73
C LYS A 47 -6.96 -1.09 15.95
N VAL A 48 -7.21 -2.39 15.87
CA VAL A 48 -8.49 -2.98 16.24
C VAL A 48 -8.49 -3.24 17.74
N ASP A 49 -9.35 -2.53 18.46
CA ASP A 49 -9.67 -2.84 19.85
C ASP A 49 -10.88 -3.78 19.87
N ILE A 50 -10.61 -5.07 20.08
CA ILE A 50 -11.65 -6.10 20.06
C ILE A 50 -12.55 -5.99 21.31
N ASP A 51 -11.97 -5.63 22.45
CA ASP A 51 -12.67 -5.58 23.73
C ASP A 51 -13.69 -4.43 23.75
N ASN A 52 -13.27 -3.26 23.25
CA ASN A 52 -14.12 -2.08 23.18
C ASN A 52 -14.90 -1.96 21.85
N GLN A 53 -14.63 -2.83 20.87
CA GLN A 53 -15.20 -2.79 19.51
C GLN A 53 -14.93 -1.46 18.78
N GLU A 54 -13.70 -0.95 18.89
CA GLU A 54 -13.28 0.35 18.34
C GLU A 54 -12.11 0.23 17.36
N LEU A 55 -12.00 1.22 16.46
CA LEU A 55 -10.85 1.40 15.59
C LEU A 55 -10.08 2.64 16.02
N MET A 56 -8.90 2.44 16.60
CA MET A 56 -8.03 3.53 17.02
C MET A 56 -7.06 3.89 15.90
N ARG A 57 -7.15 5.12 15.36
CA ARG A 57 -6.24 5.59 14.32
C ARG A 57 -4.80 5.66 14.85
N ILE A 58 -3.88 5.04 14.12
CA ILE A 58 -2.44 5.10 14.36
C ILE A 58 -1.85 6.13 13.41
N THR A 59 -1.07 7.06 13.95
CA THR A 59 -0.38 8.10 13.17
C THR A 59 1.13 7.92 13.13
N ASN A 60 1.67 6.92 13.84
CA ASN A 60 3.10 6.64 13.92
C ASN A 60 3.35 5.15 14.15
N LEU A 61 4.22 4.54 13.34
CA LEU A 61 4.66 3.15 13.45
C LEU A 61 5.94 2.99 14.28
N GLY A 62 6.52 4.07 14.80
CA GLY A 62 7.79 4.07 15.53
C GLY A 62 8.94 3.60 14.65
N ASP A 63 9.80 2.73 15.19
CA ASP A 63 10.97 2.17 14.50
C ASP A 63 10.61 1.01 13.55
N TYR A 64 9.44 1.08 12.90
CA TYR A 64 8.95 0.05 11.99
C TYR A 64 8.60 0.65 10.62
N ALA A 65 8.75 -0.18 9.59
CA ALA A 65 8.30 0.08 8.24
C ALA A 65 7.24 -0.94 7.84
N LEU A 66 6.22 -0.48 7.11
CA LEU A 66 5.13 -1.30 6.60
C LEU A 66 5.35 -1.57 5.11
N PHE A 67 5.20 -2.82 4.68
CA PHE A 67 5.22 -3.23 3.29
C PHE A 67 3.85 -3.72 2.91
N LEU A 68 3.31 -3.17 1.83
CA LEU A 68 1.99 -3.49 1.30
C LEU A 68 2.14 -4.01 -0.13
N GLY A 69 1.90 -5.30 -0.32
CA GLY A 69 1.67 -5.89 -1.64
C GLY A 69 0.18 -6.17 -1.85
N LEU A 70 -0.17 -6.73 -3.02
CA LEU A 70 -1.56 -7.06 -3.36
C LEU A 70 -2.22 -7.98 -2.33
N ASN A 71 -1.54 -9.07 -1.97
CA ASN A 71 -2.09 -10.13 -1.12
C ASN A 71 -1.30 -10.37 0.16
N SER A 72 -0.32 -9.51 0.45
CA SER A 72 0.60 -9.69 1.57
C SER A 72 0.96 -8.37 2.20
N THR A 73 0.95 -8.33 3.53
CA THR A 73 1.46 -7.20 4.30
C THR A 73 2.55 -7.69 5.24
N MET A 74 3.60 -6.89 5.40
CA MET A 74 4.69 -7.18 6.32
C MET A 74 5.04 -5.92 7.08
N ILE A 75 5.37 -6.07 8.36
CA ILE A 75 5.84 -4.98 9.21
C ILE A 75 7.16 -5.41 9.82
N ILE A 76 8.20 -4.61 9.61
CA ILE A 76 9.57 -4.95 9.99
C ILE A 76 10.21 -3.82 10.78
N SER A 77 11.07 -4.17 11.74
CA SER A 77 11.83 -3.15 12.47
C SER A 77 12.90 -2.56 11.57
N THR A 78 12.99 -1.24 11.53
CA THR A 78 14.04 -0.54 10.75
C THR A 78 15.39 -0.54 11.47
N LYS A 79 15.45 -0.92 12.75
CA LYS A 79 16.70 -1.07 13.51
C LYS A 79 17.64 -2.10 12.88
N ASP A 80 17.06 -3.17 12.34
CA ASP A 80 17.80 -4.25 11.69
C ASP A 80 18.14 -3.91 10.22
N PHE A 81 17.50 -2.88 9.64
CA PHE A 81 17.59 -2.51 8.24
C PHE A 81 17.76 -0.99 8.09
N PRO A 82 18.98 -0.46 8.28
CA PRO A 82 19.22 0.99 8.33
C PRO A 82 18.94 1.75 7.02
N MET A 83 18.73 1.03 5.91
CA MET A 83 18.31 1.63 4.64
C MET A 83 16.81 1.95 4.59
N LEU A 84 16.01 1.39 5.50
CA LEU A 84 14.58 1.63 5.57
C LEU A 84 14.30 2.84 6.45
N ARG A 85 13.39 3.67 5.97
CA ARG A 85 12.88 4.80 6.74
C ARG A 85 11.81 4.29 7.70
N ALA A 86 12.01 4.60 8.98
CA ALA A 86 11.02 4.37 10.02
C ALA A 86 9.74 5.16 9.75
N ASP A 87 8.61 4.68 10.26
CA ASP A 87 7.32 5.35 10.11
C ASP A 87 6.92 5.61 8.64
N CYS A 88 7.19 4.63 7.78
CA CYS A 88 6.88 4.70 6.35
C CYS A 88 6.21 3.41 5.87
N ALA A 89 5.35 3.58 4.86
CA ALA A 89 4.77 2.48 4.09
C ALA A 89 5.44 2.40 2.71
N TYR A 90 5.82 1.18 2.33
CA TYR A 90 6.41 0.83 1.05
C TYR A 90 5.40 -0.01 0.27
N LEU A 91 5.01 0.49 -0.90
CA LEU A 91 4.12 -0.22 -1.81
C LEU A 91 4.95 -1.12 -2.71
N ALA A 92 4.70 -2.42 -2.66
CA ALA A 92 5.40 -3.41 -3.47
C ALA A 92 4.70 -3.68 -4.81
N HIS A 93 3.42 -3.28 -4.94
CA HIS A 93 2.63 -3.41 -6.17
C HIS A 93 1.44 -2.44 -6.15
N ASP A 94 1.48 -1.43 -7.04
CA ASP A 94 0.32 -0.64 -7.45
C ASP A 94 0.08 -1.04 -8.92
N GLU A 95 -0.99 -1.78 -9.20
CA GLU A 95 -1.16 -2.51 -10.48
C GLU A 95 -2.19 -1.90 -11.44
N HIS A 96 -1.90 -2.15 -12.71
CA HIS A 96 -2.80 -2.06 -13.87
C HIS A 96 -3.93 -3.10 -13.78
N LEU A 97 -5.16 -2.70 -14.05
CA LEU A 97 -6.35 -3.55 -13.94
C LEU A 97 -6.40 -4.59 -15.06
N ASP A 98 -5.78 -5.76 -15.04
CA ASP A 98 -5.96 -6.73 -16.15
C ASP A 98 -7.46 -6.99 -16.47
N ILE A 99 -7.99 -6.37 -17.55
CA ILE A 99 -9.36 -6.51 -18.07
C ILE A 99 -9.35 -7.42 -19.30
#